data_AF-A0A7Z9F183-F1
#
_entry.id   AF-A0A7Z9F183-F1
#
_cell.length_a   1.000
_cell.length_b   1.000
_cell.length_c   1.000
_cell.angle_alpha   90.00
_cell.angle_beta   90.00
_cell.angle_gamma   90.00
#
_symmetry.space_group_name_H-M   'P 1'
#
loop_
_entity.id
_entity.type
_entity.pdbx_description
1 polymer ?
#
loop_
_entity_poly.entity_id
_entity_poly.type
_entity_poly.pdbx_seq_one_letter_code
_entity_poly.pdbx_strand_id
1 'polypeptide(L)'
;MVKRKKMGMSLILGSTMMVAGPVLAGCSTGVSADDWAATEGAIGRINMDAVQEAFEKSQSVEEFENRLNEIYEGDGIVLIRAKEEGGKRIIEAFEDLDKNSDLDPGKDDLLFTITNENDTNELRGHGSNRHHSAFGGGGNFLFTYLIFSSISRGGYGYYTPRSRVPQMETNRTNYRNSTNYSGGPGGGQVGKNSQYYNKQSSANRSAYSSAGRQLSPARQSYIGNQKSSGAFKTSRTGVRSSFGKSGGRSGGARGAGGGQVVIGNVR
;
A
#
# COMPACT_ATOMS: atom_id res chain seq x y z
N MET A 1 36.73 13.87 -66.67
CA MET A 1 37.26 14.46 -65.42
C MET A 1 36.26 15.48 -64.89
N VAL A 2 35.95 15.38 -63.60
CA VAL A 2 34.87 16.06 -62.87
C VAL A 2 35.30 17.46 -62.41
N LYS A 3 34.35 18.41 -62.36
CA LYS A 3 34.19 19.36 -61.23
C LYS A 3 32.78 19.96 -61.21
N ARG A 4 31.97 19.52 -60.24
CA ARG A 4 30.69 20.15 -59.81
C ARG A 4 30.92 20.95 -58.52
N LYS A 5 30.28 22.11 -58.41
CA LYS A 5 29.82 22.87 -57.22
C LYS A 5 28.80 23.90 -57.76
N LYS A 6 27.70 24.31 -57.13
CA LYS A 6 27.11 24.10 -55.80
C LYS A 6 25.59 24.41 -55.89
N MET A 7 24.89 24.00 -54.84
CA MET A 7 23.44 24.01 -54.56
C MET A 7 22.71 25.36 -54.61
N GLY A 8 21.38 25.25 -54.78
CA GLY A 8 20.40 26.10 -54.11
C GLY A 8 18.99 25.88 -54.68
N MET A 9 18.09 25.20 -53.96
CA MET A 9 16.66 25.26 -54.28
C MET A 9 15.81 25.14 -53.02
N SER A 10 15.01 26.19 -52.81
CA SER A 10 13.98 26.38 -51.79
C SER A 10 12.63 25.92 -52.37
N LEU A 11 11.81 25.23 -51.57
CA LEU A 11 10.40 24.88 -51.87
C LEU A 11 9.50 25.68 -50.91
N ILE A 12 8.61 26.57 -51.42
CA ILE A 12 7.19 26.33 -51.82
C ILE A 12 6.31 26.03 -50.59
N LEU A 13 5.60 27.02 -50.03
CA LEU A 13 4.24 27.51 -50.33
C LEU A 13 3.10 26.71 -49.66
N GLY A 14 2.41 27.40 -48.73
CA GLY A 14 0.95 27.58 -48.72
C GLY A 14 0.07 26.41 -48.26
N SER A 15 -0.61 26.58 -47.12
CA SER A 15 -1.97 26.07 -46.84
C SER A 15 -2.50 26.67 -45.54
N THR A 16 -3.52 27.51 -45.66
CA THR A 16 -4.39 28.01 -44.61
C THR A 16 -4.96 26.87 -43.76
N MET A 17 -4.59 26.80 -42.48
CA MET A 17 -5.37 26.05 -41.49
C MET A 17 -6.17 27.04 -40.64
N MET A 18 -7.47 26.77 -40.55
CA MET A 18 -8.39 27.50 -39.69
C MET A 18 -7.90 27.48 -38.24
N VAL A 19 -7.80 28.65 -37.63
CA VAL A 19 -7.63 28.80 -36.19
C VAL A 19 -8.97 28.46 -35.54
N ALA A 20 -9.22 27.16 -35.36
CA ALA A 20 -10.16 26.70 -34.34
C ALA A 20 -9.45 26.93 -33.00
N GLY A 21 -10.02 27.81 -32.18
CA GLY A 21 -9.45 28.19 -30.89
C GLY A 21 -9.17 26.97 -30.00
N PRO A 22 -8.29 27.13 -28.99
CA PRO A 22 -8.03 26.06 -28.06
C PRO A 22 -9.34 25.72 -27.34
N VAL A 23 -9.97 24.62 -27.74
CA VAL A 23 -10.81 23.87 -26.83
C VAL A 23 -9.89 23.51 -25.69
N LEU A 24 -10.09 24.16 -24.55
CA LEU A 24 -9.56 23.72 -23.27
C LEU A 24 -10.13 22.32 -23.03
N ALA A 25 -9.48 21.31 -23.62
CA ALA A 25 -9.59 19.95 -23.16
C ALA A 25 -9.05 19.99 -21.73
N GLY A 26 -9.96 20.02 -20.76
CA GLY A 26 -9.62 19.95 -19.36
C GLY A 26 -8.75 18.72 -19.17
N CYS A 27 -7.46 18.92 -18.95
CA CYS A 27 -6.56 17.87 -18.49
C CYS A 27 -7.16 17.36 -17.18
N SER A 28 -7.85 16.22 -17.20
CA SER A 28 -8.16 15.49 -15.98
C SER A 28 -6.82 14.99 -15.45
N THR A 29 -6.16 15.78 -14.61
CA THR A 29 -4.93 15.44 -13.90
C THR A 29 -5.17 14.39 -12.79
N GLY A 30 -6.24 13.60 -12.91
CA GLY A 30 -6.65 12.59 -11.94
C GLY A 30 -6.20 11.19 -12.34
N VAL A 31 -5.80 10.40 -11.35
CA VAL A 31 -5.59 8.95 -11.49
C VAL A 31 -6.91 8.32 -11.93
N SER A 32 -6.93 7.42 -12.92
CA SER A 32 -8.16 6.72 -13.30
C SER A 32 -8.58 5.72 -12.22
N ALA A 33 -9.82 5.23 -12.27
CA ALA A 33 -10.33 4.30 -11.26
C ALA A 33 -9.60 2.94 -11.31
N ASP A 34 -9.23 2.49 -12.51
CA ASP A 34 -8.48 1.26 -12.73
C ASP A 34 -7.02 1.39 -12.32
N ASP A 35 -6.45 2.56 -12.60
CA ASP A 35 -5.14 2.96 -12.13
C ASP A 35 -5.07 2.93 -10.60
N TRP A 36 -5.96 3.66 -9.91
CA TRP A 36 -6.01 3.64 -8.44
C TRP A 36 -6.15 2.21 -7.90
N ALA A 37 -7.03 1.39 -8.48
CA ALA A 37 -7.27 0.02 -8.05
C ALA A 37 -6.07 -0.93 -8.29
N ALA A 38 -5.07 -0.51 -9.07
CA ALA A 38 -3.83 -1.25 -9.26
C ALA A 38 -2.71 -0.84 -8.28
N THR A 39 -2.93 0.18 -7.44
CA THR A 39 -1.95 0.59 -6.42
C THR A 39 -1.83 -0.45 -5.32
N GLU A 40 -0.63 -0.56 -4.74
CA GLU A 40 -0.34 -1.50 -3.65
C GLU A 40 -1.27 -1.28 -2.45
N GLY A 41 -1.52 -0.01 -2.08
CA GLY A 41 -2.46 0.33 -1.01
C GLY A 41 -3.91 -0.05 -1.32
N ALA A 42 -4.41 0.19 -2.54
CA ALA A 42 -5.81 -0.10 -2.89
C ALA A 42 -6.12 -1.61 -2.94
N ILE A 43 -5.15 -2.43 -3.35
CA ILE A 43 -5.28 -3.90 -3.30
C ILE A 43 -5.01 -4.46 -1.89
N GLY A 44 -4.61 -3.60 -0.94
CA GLY A 44 -4.30 -3.91 0.45
C GLY A 44 -3.03 -4.74 0.62
N ARG A 45 -1.98 -4.36 -0.09
CA ARG A 45 -0.64 -4.84 0.20
C ARG A 45 -0.01 -4.09 1.36
N ILE A 46 0.78 -4.85 2.11
CA ILE A 46 1.59 -4.36 3.21
C ILE A 46 3.01 -4.90 3.08
N ASN A 47 3.98 -4.11 3.55
CA ASN A 47 5.37 -4.51 3.62
C ASN A 47 5.57 -5.52 4.75
N MET A 48 5.60 -6.80 4.39
CA MET A 48 5.67 -7.92 5.35
C MET A 48 7.01 -7.98 6.09
N ASP A 49 8.11 -7.53 5.48
CA ASP A 49 9.41 -7.42 6.16
C ASP A 49 9.32 -6.38 7.30
N ALA A 50 8.63 -5.26 7.06
CA ALA A 50 8.41 -4.23 8.07
C ALA A 50 7.40 -4.66 9.15
N VAL A 51 6.41 -5.49 8.81
CA VAL A 51 5.47 -6.10 9.79
C VAL A 51 6.23 -6.99 10.77
N GLN A 52 7.12 -7.85 10.26
CA GLN A 52 7.97 -8.70 11.09
C GLN A 52 8.85 -7.84 12.02
N GLU A 53 9.53 -6.83 11.48
CA GLU A 53 10.35 -5.91 12.27
C GLU A 53 9.53 -5.19 13.35
N ALA A 54 8.32 -4.72 13.02
CA ALA A 54 7.43 -4.09 13.98
C ALA A 54 7.06 -5.03 15.12
N PHE A 55 6.73 -6.28 14.79
CA PHE A 55 6.37 -7.29 15.78
C PHE A 55 7.54 -7.65 16.70
N GLU A 56 8.75 -7.79 16.16
CA GLU A 56 9.96 -8.11 16.93
C GLU A 56 10.37 -6.98 17.88
N LYS A 57 10.16 -5.71 17.49
CA LYS A 57 10.64 -4.54 18.23
C LYS A 57 9.62 -3.98 19.23
N SER A 58 8.33 -4.16 18.99
CA SER A 58 7.28 -3.55 19.81
C SER A 58 7.31 -4.09 21.24
N GLN A 59 7.26 -3.18 22.22
CA GLN A 59 7.24 -3.50 23.64
C GLN A 59 5.83 -3.42 24.24
N SER A 60 4.84 -3.07 23.43
CA SER A 60 3.43 -3.01 23.80
C SER A 60 2.53 -3.27 22.61
N VAL A 61 1.27 -3.58 22.88
CA VAL A 61 0.23 -3.74 21.84
C VAL A 61 -0.01 -2.44 21.14
N GLU A 62 -0.03 -1.37 21.91
CA GLU A 62 -0.31 -0.04 21.42
C GLU A 62 0.76 0.44 20.43
N GLU A 63 2.03 0.17 20.75
CA GLU A 63 3.16 0.44 19.86
C GLU A 63 3.07 -0.39 18.58
N PHE A 64 2.75 -1.69 18.70
CA PHE A 64 2.62 -2.57 17.55
C PHE A 64 1.50 -2.12 16.61
N GLU A 65 0.29 -1.86 17.13
CA GLU A 65 -0.86 -1.39 16.34
C GLU A 65 -0.59 -0.05 15.66
N ASN A 66 0.06 0.89 16.36
CA ASN A 66 0.48 2.16 15.79
C ASN A 66 1.47 1.90 14.64
N ARG A 67 2.51 1.09 14.88
CA ARG A 67 3.54 0.82 13.89
C ARG A 67 3.00 0.10 12.66
N LEU A 68 2.08 -0.84 12.83
CA LEU A 68 1.38 -1.50 11.72
C LEU A 68 0.65 -0.48 10.84
N ASN A 69 -0.05 0.47 11.45
CA ASN A 69 -0.81 1.50 10.73
C ASN A 69 0.06 2.59 10.10
N GLU A 70 1.29 2.77 10.58
CA GLU A 70 2.31 3.58 9.92
C GLU A 70 2.90 2.89 8.69
N ILE A 71 3.09 1.57 8.75
CA ILE A 71 3.59 0.75 7.63
C ILE A 71 2.54 0.62 6.54
N TYR A 72 1.28 0.42 6.93
CA TYR A 72 0.18 0.17 6.02
C TYR A 72 -0.21 1.42 5.23
N GLU A 73 -0.33 1.25 3.92
CA GLU A 73 -0.59 2.35 2.98
C GLU A 73 -1.99 2.33 2.40
N GLY A 74 -2.85 1.40 2.81
CA GLY A 74 -4.27 1.41 2.46
C GLY A 74 -5.03 2.59 3.07
N ASP A 75 -6.32 2.68 2.75
CA ASP A 75 -7.21 3.73 3.23
C ASP A 75 -7.75 3.41 4.63
N GLY A 76 -8.08 2.14 4.89
CA GLY A 76 -8.62 1.66 6.17
C GLY A 76 -7.56 1.58 7.26
N ILE A 77 -7.99 1.62 8.52
CA ILE A 77 -7.12 1.33 9.66
C ILE A 77 -6.95 -0.19 9.75
N VAL A 78 -5.77 -0.65 10.17
CA VAL A 78 -5.53 -2.06 10.47
C VAL A 78 -5.90 -2.33 11.92
N LEU A 79 -6.85 -3.23 12.13
CA LEU A 79 -7.27 -3.77 13.42
C LEU A 79 -6.64 -5.15 13.60
N ILE A 80 -6.32 -5.52 14.84
CA ILE A 80 -5.78 -6.85 15.14
C ILE A 80 -6.70 -7.62 16.09
N ARG A 81 -6.71 -8.93 15.94
CA ARG A 81 -7.28 -9.89 16.88
C ARG A 81 -6.19 -10.89 17.26
N ALA A 82 -6.02 -11.15 18.55
CA ALA A 82 -5.16 -12.21 19.05
C ALA A 82 -5.99 -13.29 19.75
N LYS A 83 -5.76 -14.56 19.45
CA LYS A 83 -6.48 -15.68 20.04
C LYS A 83 -5.54 -16.86 20.29
N GLU A 84 -6.00 -17.79 21.11
CA GLU A 84 -5.38 -19.12 21.23
C GLU A 84 -6.31 -20.14 20.57
N GLU A 85 -5.77 -20.94 19.64
CA GLU A 85 -6.53 -21.94 18.89
C GLU A 85 -5.63 -23.15 18.63
N GLY A 86 -6.07 -24.35 19.05
CA GLY A 86 -5.31 -25.59 18.82
C GLY A 86 -3.91 -25.61 19.44
N GLY A 87 -3.72 -24.93 20.58
CA GLY A 87 -2.42 -24.81 21.24
C GLY A 87 -1.47 -23.79 20.60
N LYS A 88 -1.93 -23.05 19.59
CA LYS A 88 -1.17 -22.00 18.92
C LYS A 88 -1.71 -20.64 19.30
N ARG A 89 -0.82 -19.66 19.43
CA ARG A 89 -1.20 -18.25 19.62
C ARG A 89 -1.21 -17.57 18.26
N ILE A 90 -2.30 -16.90 17.93
CA ILE A 90 -2.53 -16.39 16.58
C ILE A 90 -2.90 -14.92 16.66
N ILE A 91 -2.19 -14.07 15.92
CA ILE A 91 -2.58 -12.68 15.65
C ILE A 91 -3.05 -12.59 14.21
N GLU A 92 -4.25 -12.10 14.00
CA GLU A 92 -4.85 -11.82 12.70
C GLU A 92 -4.99 -10.30 12.55
N ALA A 93 -4.59 -9.76 11.40
CA ALA A 93 -4.66 -8.33 11.13
C ALA A 93 -5.59 -8.06 9.94
N PHE A 94 -6.59 -7.22 10.16
CA PHE A 94 -7.66 -6.90 9.21
C PHE A 94 -7.63 -5.42 8.86
N GLU A 95 -7.80 -5.07 7.58
CA GLU A 95 -8.16 -3.70 7.19
C GLU A 95 -9.67 -3.51 7.41
N ASP A 96 -10.03 -2.51 8.23
CA ASP A 96 -11.41 -2.02 8.40
C ASP A 96 -11.85 -1.30 7.11
N LEU A 97 -12.56 -2.03 6.25
CA LEU A 97 -12.93 -1.56 4.92
C LEU A 97 -14.20 -0.71 4.92
N ASP A 98 -15.12 -0.97 5.86
CA ASP A 98 -16.38 -0.24 6.00
C ASP A 98 -16.31 0.94 6.98
N LYS A 99 -15.16 1.08 7.67
CA LYS A 99 -14.81 2.18 8.60
C LYS A 99 -15.71 2.22 9.83
N ASN A 100 -16.24 1.08 10.25
CA ASN A 100 -17.11 0.99 11.42
C ASN A 100 -16.31 0.88 12.74
N SER A 101 -14.97 0.70 12.66
CA SER A 101 -14.04 0.52 13.78
C SER A 101 -14.28 -0.75 14.61
N ASP A 102 -14.88 -1.75 13.99
CA ASP A 102 -15.15 -3.08 14.52
C ASP A 102 -14.54 -4.12 13.58
N LEU A 103 -14.12 -5.25 14.12
CA LEU A 103 -13.46 -6.30 13.33
C LEU A 103 -14.51 -7.33 12.91
N ASP A 104 -14.89 -7.30 11.64
CA ASP A 104 -15.86 -8.21 11.02
C ASP A 104 -15.18 -9.01 9.88
N PRO A 105 -14.83 -10.29 10.10
CA PRO A 105 -14.17 -11.11 9.08
C PRO A 105 -14.97 -11.31 7.78
N GLY A 106 -16.27 -10.96 7.76
CA GLY A 106 -17.09 -10.99 6.55
C GLY A 106 -17.07 -9.69 5.74
N LYS A 107 -16.69 -8.56 6.35
CA LYS A 107 -16.66 -7.23 5.71
C LYS A 107 -15.27 -6.64 5.61
N ASP A 108 -14.36 -7.09 6.46
CA ASP A 108 -12.98 -6.66 6.52
C ASP A 108 -12.09 -7.61 5.76
N ASP A 109 -10.92 -7.11 5.38
CA ASP A 109 -9.95 -7.92 4.66
C ASP A 109 -8.80 -8.33 5.57
N LEU A 110 -8.64 -9.65 5.72
CA LEU A 110 -7.50 -10.24 6.39
C LEU A 110 -6.22 -10.01 5.56
N LEU A 111 -5.30 -9.22 6.10
CA LEU A 111 -4.03 -8.86 5.46
C LEU A 111 -2.94 -9.91 5.73
N PHE A 112 -2.81 -10.32 6.98
CA PHE A 112 -1.80 -11.28 7.43
C PHE A 112 -2.18 -11.95 8.75
N THR A 113 -1.45 -13.03 9.06
CA THR A 113 -1.49 -13.74 10.33
C THR A 113 -0.07 -13.94 10.85
N ILE A 114 0.13 -13.76 12.16
CA ILE A 114 1.33 -14.22 12.88
C ILE A 114 0.91 -15.36 13.78
N THR A 115 1.50 -16.54 13.62
CA THR A 115 1.23 -17.72 14.45
C THR A 115 2.46 -18.03 15.27
N ASN A 116 2.30 -18.25 16.57
CA ASN A 116 3.36 -18.71 17.46
C ASN A 116 3.07 -20.14 17.93
N GLU A 117 4.04 -21.00 17.70
CA GLU A 117 4.05 -22.40 18.09
C GLU A 117 5.45 -22.73 18.62
N ASN A 118 5.55 -23.15 19.89
CA ASN A 118 6.82 -23.52 20.54
C ASN A 118 7.94 -22.48 20.33
N ASP A 119 7.65 -21.22 20.64
CA ASP A 119 8.58 -20.08 20.54
C ASP A 119 9.09 -19.74 19.12
N THR A 120 8.51 -20.38 18.10
CA THR A 120 8.73 -20.03 16.70
C THR A 120 7.52 -19.26 16.18
N ASN A 121 7.77 -18.12 15.55
CA ASN A 121 6.72 -17.34 14.90
C ASN A 121 6.71 -17.61 13.39
N GLU A 122 5.52 -17.66 12.83
CA GLU A 122 5.26 -17.76 11.40
C GLU A 122 4.43 -16.55 10.97
N LEU A 123 4.97 -15.71 10.09
CA LEU A 123 4.25 -14.62 9.44
C LEU A 123 3.77 -15.11 8.06
N ARG A 124 2.45 -15.10 7.89
CA ARG A 124 1.79 -15.48 6.65
C ARG A 124 0.92 -14.34 6.13
N GLY A 125 1.16 -13.92 4.90
CA GLY A 125 0.30 -12.95 4.23
C GLY A 125 -0.93 -13.59 3.60
N HIS A 126 -1.98 -12.80 3.46
CA HIS A 126 -3.27 -13.18 2.87
C HIS A 126 -3.67 -12.22 1.74
N GLY A 127 -4.61 -12.69 0.90
CA GLY A 127 -5.07 -11.95 -0.27
C GLY A 127 -3.91 -11.56 -1.20
N SER A 128 -3.71 -10.25 -1.38
CA SER A 128 -2.64 -9.70 -2.20
C SER A 128 -1.22 -9.87 -1.64
N ASN A 129 -1.09 -10.34 -0.40
CA ASN A 129 0.17 -10.50 0.33
C ASN A 129 0.64 -11.95 0.25
N ARG A 130 1.29 -12.35 -0.86
CA ARG A 130 1.94 -13.66 -0.98
C ARG A 130 3.30 -13.64 -0.26
N HIS A 131 3.29 -13.81 1.06
CA HIS A 131 4.50 -13.85 1.88
C HIS A 131 4.39 -14.94 2.94
N HIS A 132 5.52 -15.60 3.19
CA HIS A 132 5.67 -16.58 4.26
C HIS A 132 7.08 -16.45 4.82
N SER A 133 7.20 -16.26 6.13
CA SER A 133 8.49 -16.32 6.83
C SER A 133 8.31 -16.93 8.22
N ALA A 134 9.31 -17.69 8.66
CA ALA A 134 9.45 -18.10 10.04
C ALA A 134 10.57 -17.30 10.69
N PHE A 135 10.38 -16.88 11.94
CA PHE A 135 11.35 -16.09 12.69
C PHE A 135 11.27 -16.41 14.18
N GLY A 136 12.43 -16.42 14.84
CA GLY A 136 12.56 -16.75 16.26
C GLY A 136 12.84 -15.52 17.13
N GLY A 137 12.64 -15.66 18.44
CA GLY A 137 13.25 -14.77 19.44
C GLY A 137 12.58 -13.40 19.69
N GLY A 138 11.52 -13.03 18.96
CA GLY A 138 10.78 -11.77 19.15
C GLY A 138 9.28 -12.00 19.34
N GLY A 139 8.62 -11.19 20.17
CA GLY A 139 7.16 -11.11 20.28
C GLY A 139 6.43 -12.21 21.07
N ASN A 140 7.14 -13.13 21.72
CA ASN A 140 6.54 -14.02 22.75
C ASN A 140 5.89 -13.20 23.88
N PHE A 141 6.55 -12.10 24.27
CA PHE A 141 5.99 -11.10 25.17
C PHE A 141 4.70 -10.51 24.59
N LEU A 142 4.69 -10.13 23.30
CA LEU A 142 3.53 -9.50 22.68
C LEU A 142 2.34 -10.46 22.63
N PHE A 143 2.55 -11.73 22.26
CA PHE A 143 1.51 -12.77 22.32
C PHE A 143 0.98 -12.98 23.72
N THR A 144 1.89 -13.09 24.70
CA THR A 144 1.54 -13.24 26.11
C THR A 144 0.68 -12.05 26.55
N TYR A 145 1.17 -10.83 26.32
CA TYR A 145 0.45 -9.61 26.69
C TYR A 145 -0.91 -9.51 26.00
N LEU A 146 -0.99 -9.74 24.69
CA LEU A 146 -2.24 -9.70 23.94
C LEU A 146 -3.25 -10.67 24.53
N ILE A 147 -2.89 -11.94 24.68
CA ILE A 147 -3.82 -12.94 25.23
C ILE A 147 -4.21 -12.61 26.68
N PHE A 148 -3.28 -12.23 27.55
CA PHE A 148 -3.60 -11.89 28.94
C PHE A 148 -4.39 -10.57 29.09
N SER A 149 -4.13 -9.57 28.25
CA SER A 149 -4.86 -8.30 28.25
C SER A 149 -6.36 -8.46 27.96
N SER A 150 -6.74 -9.58 27.33
CA SER A 150 -8.14 -9.96 27.11
C SER A 150 -8.80 -10.66 28.29
N ILE A 151 -8.02 -11.31 29.16
CA ILE A 151 -8.54 -12.02 30.33
C ILE A 151 -9.07 -11.02 31.36
N SER A 152 -8.46 -9.84 31.49
CA SER A 152 -8.98 -8.75 32.31
C SER A 152 -10.25 -8.09 31.74
N ARG A 153 -10.62 -8.40 30.49
CA ARG A 153 -11.75 -7.79 29.76
C ARG A 153 -12.90 -8.76 29.43
N GLY A 154 -12.88 -9.99 29.95
CA GLY A 154 -14.08 -10.82 30.04
C GLY A 154 -14.25 -11.94 29.01
N GLY A 155 -13.19 -12.40 28.33
CA GLY A 155 -13.24 -13.69 27.65
C GLY A 155 -12.41 -13.77 26.37
N TYR A 156 -11.51 -14.76 26.33
CA TYR A 156 -10.83 -15.35 25.17
C TYR A 156 -10.40 -14.39 24.03
N GLY A 157 -9.16 -13.91 24.11
CA GLY A 157 -8.43 -13.28 23.01
C GLY A 157 -8.55 -11.74 22.95
N TYR A 158 -7.46 -11.06 22.56
CA TYR A 158 -7.46 -9.60 22.37
C TYR A 158 -8.10 -9.22 21.04
N TYR A 159 -8.74 -8.06 21.00
CA TYR A 159 -9.06 -7.37 19.75
C TYR A 159 -8.82 -5.87 19.93
N THR A 160 -8.45 -5.17 18.87
CA THR A 160 -8.30 -3.71 18.89
C THR A 160 -9.60 -3.06 19.36
N PRO A 161 -9.62 -2.35 20.50
CA PRO A 161 -10.85 -1.75 21.00
C PRO A 161 -11.32 -0.61 20.11
N ARG A 162 -12.62 -0.56 19.82
CA ARG A 162 -13.23 0.52 19.02
C ARG A 162 -12.88 1.93 19.52
N SER A 163 -12.79 2.11 20.84
CA SER A 163 -12.42 3.39 21.47
C SER A 163 -11.00 3.86 21.16
N ARG A 164 -10.13 2.96 20.68
CA ARG A 164 -8.72 3.23 20.37
C ARG A 164 -8.52 3.74 18.94
N VAL A 165 -9.42 3.36 18.02
CA VAL A 165 -9.30 3.67 16.59
C VAL A 165 -9.10 5.16 16.30
N PRO A 166 -9.84 6.11 16.93
CA PRO A 166 -9.63 7.54 16.67
C PRO A 166 -8.20 8.03 16.97
N GLN A 167 -7.56 7.46 18.01
CA GLN A 167 -6.17 7.78 18.35
C GLN A 167 -5.20 7.19 17.33
N MET A 168 -5.44 5.95 16.88
CA MET A 168 -4.63 5.32 15.83
C MET A 168 -4.72 6.08 14.51
N GLU A 169 -5.90 6.54 14.12
CA GLU A 169 -6.09 7.37 12.92
C GLU A 169 -5.33 8.70 13.01
N THR A 170 -5.37 9.34 14.19
CA THR A 170 -4.62 10.57 14.46
C THR A 170 -3.12 10.32 14.35
N ASN A 171 -2.61 9.26 15.00
CA ASN A 171 -1.20 8.86 14.94
C ASN A 171 -0.75 8.60 13.50
N ARG A 172 -1.53 7.82 12.74
CA ARG A 172 -1.27 7.52 11.32
C ARG A 172 -1.24 8.78 10.49
N THR A 173 -2.21 9.69 10.67
CA THR A 173 -2.28 10.94 9.92
C THR A 173 -1.07 11.83 10.21
N ASN A 174 -0.72 11.99 11.49
CA ASN A 174 0.47 12.75 11.90
C ASN A 174 1.75 12.14 11.35
N TYR A 175 1.88 10.81 11.40
CA TYR A 175 3.02 10.10 10.84
C TYR A 175 3.14 10.31 9.33
N ARG A 176 2.04 10.15 8.57
CA ARG A 176 2.01 10.37 7.12
C ARG A 176 2.35 11.82 6.73
N ASN A 177 2.12 12.77 7.62
CA ASN A 177 2.51 14.19 7.43
C ASN A 177 3.96 14.49 7.86
N SER A 178 4.71 13.50 8.37
CA SER A 178 6.08 13.67 8.86
C SER A 178 7.15 13.35 7.81
N THR A 179 8.37 13.80 8.06
CA THR A 179 9.55 13.46 7.26
C THR A 179 9.95 11.99 7.39
N ASN A 180 9.60 11.33 8.50
CA ASN A 180 9.84 9.89 8.70
C ASN A 180 9.01 9.02 7.74
N TYR A 181 7.85 9.52 7.32
CA TYR A 181 7.04 8.85 6.29
C TYR A 181 7.61 9.08 4.89
N SER A 182 7.88 10.34 4.52
CA SER A 182 8.13 10.73 3.12
C SER A 182 9.59 10.96 2.70
N GLY A 183 10.54 11.22 3.63
CA GLY A 183 11.79 11.89 3.25
C GLY A 183 13.04 11.66 4.11
N GLY A 184 13.07 10.65 4.99
CA GLY A 184 14.30 10.31 5.74
C GLY A 184 15.42 9.72 4.84
N PRO A 185 16.68 9.66 5.31
CA PRO A 185 17.74 8.90 4.63
C PRO A 185 17.27 7.45 4.37
N GLY A 186 17.24 7.03 3.10
CA GLY A 186 16.62 5.76 2.67
C GLY A 186 15.15 5.87 2.21
N GLY A 187 14.58 7.07 2.14
CA GLY A 187 13.24 7.36 1.60
C GLY A 187 12.09 7.28 2.61
N GLY A 188 12.37 7.25 3.91
CA GLY A 188 11.35 7.07 4.95
C GLY A 188 10.58 5.76 4.83
N GLN A 189 9.38 5.68 5.41
CA GLN A 189 8.51 4.50 5.30
C GLN A 189 8.13 4.20 3.85
N VAL A 190 7.85 5.23 3.05
CA VAL A 190 7.50 5.07 1.64
C VAL A 190 8.63 4.42 0.85
N GLY A 191 9.87 4.85 1.09
CA GLY A 191 11.06 4.26 0.48
C GLY A 191 11.21 2.78 0.84
N LYS A 192 11.04 2.44 2.12
CA LYS A 192 11.08 1.05 2.60
C LYS A 192 10.03 0.17 1.92
N ASN A 193 8.79 0.65 1.83
CA ASN A 193 7.71 -0.07 1.15
C ASN A 193 8.01 -0.24 -0.35
N SER A 194 8.46 0.82 -1.02
CA SER A 194 8.85 0.77 -2.43
C SER A 194 9.97 -0.25 -2.68
N GLN A 195 10.98 -0.29 -1.83
CA GLN A 195 12.08 -1.25 -1.92
C GLN A 195 11.57 -2.70 -1.75
N TYR A 196 10.70 -2.95 -0.77
CA TYR A 196 10.08 -4.25 -0.57
C TYR A 196 9.27 -4.70 -1.79
N TYR A 197 8.38 -3.86 -2.31
CA TYR A 197 7.56 -4.18 -3.49
C TYR A 197 8.41 -4.39 -4.76
N ASN A 198 9.46 -3.60 -4.95
CA ASN A 198 10.40 -3.79 -6.07
C ASN A 198 11.19 -5.09 -5.95
N LYS A 199 11.62 -5.46 -4.73
CA LYS A 199 12.27 -6.74 -4.45
C LYS A 199 11.32 -7.91 -4.73
N GLN A 200 10.07 -7.83 -4.28
CA GLN A 200 9.09 -8.91 -4.51
C GLN A 200 8.70 -9.04 -5.98
N SER A 201 8.50 -7.94 -6.69
CA SER A 201 8.17 -7.94 -8.12
C SER A 201 9.33 -8.38 -9.04
N SER A 202 10.58 -8.27 -8.58
CA SER A 202 11.75 -8.74 -9.32
C SER A 202 12.09 -10.21 -9.00
N ALA A 203 12.16 -10.58 -7.72
CA ALA A 203 12.52 -11.93 -7.31
C ALA A 203 11.39 -12.94 -7.56
N ASN A 204 10.13 -12.54 -7.37
CA ASN A 204 8.96 -13.41 -7.41
C ASN A 204 7.89 -12.91 -8.40
N ARG A 205 8.30 -12.35 -9.56
CA ARG A 205 7.42 -11.60 -10.48
C ARG A 205 6.05 -12.24 -10.75
N SER A 206 6.02 -13.54 -11.08
CA SER A 206 4.77 -14.25 -11.39
C SER A 206 3.86 -14.39 -10.16
N ALA A 207 4.43 -14.84 -9.03
CA ALA A 207 3.70 -14.96 -7.78
C ALA A 207 3.21 -13.59 -7.28
N TYR A 208 4.05 -12.56 -7.36
CA TYR A 208 3.71 -11.20 -7.01
C TYR A 208 2.60 -10.64 -7.90
N SER A 209 2.71 -10.73 -9.22
CA SER A 209 1.66 -10.22 -10.13
C SER A 209 0.32 -10.95 -9.95
N SER A 210 0.35 -12.29 -9.77
CA SER A 210 -0.86 -13.08 -9.53
C SER A 210 -1.49 -12.80 -8.16
N ALA A 211 -0.69 -12.57 -7.12
CA ALA A 211 -1.17 -12.18 -5.79
C ALA A 211 -2.08 -10.95 -5.86
N GLY A 212 -1.69 -9.94 -6.64
CA GLY A 212 -2.43 -8.69 -6.74
C GLY A 212 -3.85 -8.85 -7.34
N ARG A 213 -4.16 -10.02 -7.90
CA ARG A 213 -5.50 -10.36 -8.41
C ARG A 213 -6.29 -11.25 -7.44
N GLN A 214 -5.66 -11.76 -6.38
CA GLN A 214 -6.26 -12.64 -5.38
C GLN A 214 -6.81 -11.79 -4.23
N LEU A 215 -7.80 -10.97 -4.54
CA LEU A 215 -8.45 -10.10 -3.57
C LEU A 215 -9.57 -10.84 -2.86
N SER A 216 -9.76 -10.58 -1.57
CA SER A 216 -10.93 -11.10 -0.85
C SER A 216 -12.24 -10.55 -1.45
N PRO A 217 -13.38 -11.22 -1.24
CA PRO A 217 -14.68 -10.69 -1.64
C PRO A 217 -14.97 -9.29 -1.05
N ALA A 218 -14.60 -9.08 0.22
CA ALA A 218 -14.71 -7.80 0.90
C ALA A 218 -13.93 -6.70 0.17
N ARG A 219 -12.66 -6.96 -0.19
CA ARG A 219 -11.86 -5.99 -0.92
C ARG A 219 -12.34 -5.76 -2.36
N GLN A 220 -12.82 -6.80 -3.05
CA GLN A 220 -13.41 -6.62 -4.38
C GLN A 220 -14.64 -5.71 -4.32
N SER A 221 -15.50 -5.89 -3.30
CA SER A 221 -16.64 -5.02 -3.04
C SER A 221 -16.19 -3.59 -2.72
N TYR A 222 -15.19 -3.42 -1.84
CA TYR A 222 -14.60 -2.12 -1.53
C TYR A 222 -14.14 -1.39 -2.79
N ILE A 223 -13.32 -2.03 -3.64
CA ILE A 223 -12.84 -1.43 -4.89
C ILE A 223 -14.02 -1.05 -5.80
N GLY A 224 -15.01 -1.93 -5.96
CA GLY A 224 -16.22 -1.63 -6.74
C GLY A 224 -16.99 -0.40 -6.22
N ASN A 225 -17.14 -0.30 -4.90
CA ASN A 225 -17.80 0.83 -4.23
C ASN A 225 -17.00 2.13 -4.39
N GLN A 226 -15.67 2.08 -4.26
CA GLN A 226 -14.81 3.24 -4.48
C GLN A 226 -14.89 3.74 -5.93
N LYS A 227 -14.89 2.83 -6.91
CA LYS A 227 -15.02 3.18 -8.34
C LYS A 227 -16.38 3.80 -8.66
N SER A 228 -17.47 3.23 -8.16
CA SER A 228 -18.84 3.70 -8.44
C SER A 228 -19.17 5.01 -7.74
N SER A 229 -18.74 5.20 -6.49
CA SER A 229 -18.93 6.44 -5.73
C SER A 229 -17.98 7.57 -6.13
N GLY A 230 -16.86 7.25 -6.80
CA GLY A 230 -15.80 8.20 -7.12
C GLY A 230 -14.89 8.55 -5.94
N ALA A 231 -15.07 7.91 -4.79
CA ALA A 231 -14.28 8.18 -3.58
C ALA A 231 -12.78 7.84 -3.72
N PHE A 232 -12.42 7.02 -4.72
CA PHE A 232 -11.01 6.79 -5.12
C PHE A 232 -10.23 8.08 -5.43
N LYS A 233 -10.92 9.15 -5.86
CA LYS A 233 -10.29 10.44 -6.18
C LYS A 233 -9.71 11.14 -4.95
N THR A 234 -10.26 10.85 -3.78
CA THR A 234 -9.83 11.40 -2.48
C THR A 234 -9.01 10.39 -1.66
N SER A 235 -8.72 9.22 -2.24
CA SER A 235 -7.91 8.18 -1.62
C SER A 235 -6.55 8.70 -1.20
N ARG A 236 -6.09 8.24 -0.03
CA ARG A 236 -4.74 8.53 0.48
C ARG A 236 -3.83 7.32 0.35
N THR A 237 -4.21 6.32 -0.46
CA THR A 237 -3.40 5.12 -0.73
C THR A 237 -2.00 5.50 -1.21
N GLY A 238 -0.99 5.12 -0.42
CA GLY A 238 0.42 5.40 -0.67
C GLY A 238 1.08 4.40 -1.61
N VAL A 239 1.95 4.94 -2.47
CA VAL A 239 2.94 4.30 -3.36
C VAL A 239 2.44 3.72 -4.69
N ARG A 240 2.86 4.44 -5.72
CA ARG A 240 2.54 4.27 -7.13
C ARG A 240 3.60 3.41 -7.80
N SER A 241 3.20 2.25 -8.30
CA SER A 241 3.83 1.70 -9.50
C SER A 241 3.26 2.46 -10.71
N SER A 242 4.02 3.42 -11.23
CA SER A 242 3.88 3.94 -12.59
C SER A 242 2.46 4.36 -13.02
N PHE A 243 2.00 5.54 -12.59
CA PHE A 243 0.93 6.24 -13.32
C PHE A 243 1.54 7.20 -14.35
N GLY A 244 1.46 6.79 -15.62
CA GLY A 244 1.71 7.63 -16.79
C GLY A 244 3.08 7.47 -17.43
N LYS A 245 3.31 6.38 -18.18
CA LYS A 245 4.20 6.43 -19.35
C LYS A 245 3.76 5.48 -20.48
N SER A 246 2.56 5.72 -21.01
CA SER A 246 2.22 5.33 -22.38
C SER A 246 2.15 6.59 -23.24
N GLY A 247 3.21 6.85 -24.02
CA GLY A 247 3.22 7.91 -25.03
C GLY A 247 4.62 8.34 -25.50
N GLY A 248 4.99 7.94 -26.72
CA GLY A 248 5.93 8.69 -27.57
C GLY A 248 7.39 8.23 -27.59
N ARG A 249 7.80 7.63 -28.70
CA ARG A 249 9.18 7.39 -29.14
C ARG A 249 10.00 8.70 -29.17
N SER A 250 11.19 8.74 -28.55
CA SER A 250 12.47 9.00 -29.22
C SER A 250 13.63 9.09 -28.21
N GLY A 251 14.68 8.32 -28.44
CA GLY A 251 16.09 8.74 -28.26
C GLY A 251 16.61 9.07 -26.86
N GLY A 252 17.37 8.13 -26.30
CA GLY A 252 18.65 8.47 -25.65
C GLY A 252 18.64 8.82 -24.16
N ALA A 253 19.63 8.25 -23.47
CA ALA A 253 20.17 8.60 -22.16
C ALA A 253 19.43 8.11 -20.90
N ARG A 254 20.25 7.47 -20.06
CA ARG A 254 20.01 6.85 -18.77
C ARG A 254 19.62 7.90 -17.72
N GLY A 255 18.65 7.56 -16.87
CA GLY A 255 18.26 8.37 -15.71
C GLY A 255 17.12 7.71 -14.95
N ALA A 256 17.45 6.76 -14.09
CA ALA A 256 16.51 6.18 -13.14
C ALA A 256 16.14 7.24 -12.09
N GLY A 257 14.96 7.82 -12.23
CA GLY A 257 14.37 8.76 -11.27
C GLY A 257 12.86 8.70 -11.42
N GLY A 258 12.25 7.65 -10.86
CA GLY A 258 10.80 7.51 -10.84
C GLY A 258 10.19 8.54 -9.90
N GLY A 259 9.53 9.56 -10.47
CA GLY A 259 8.84 10.60 -9.73
C GLY A 259 7.70 10.01 -8.89
N GLN A 260 7.83 10.17 -7.58
CA GLN A 260 6.84 9.87 -6.56
C GLN A 260 5.74 10.93 -6.66
N VAL A 261 4.49 10.51 -6.88
CA VAL A 261 3.37 11.44 -6.80
C VAL A 261 2.54 11.05 -5.58
N VAL A 262 2.44 11.94 -4.62
CA VAL A 262 1.48 11.83 -3.52
C VAL A 262 0.12 12.23 -4.11
N ILE A 263 -0.94 11.43 -3.91
CA ILE A 263 -2.29 11.97 -4.10
C ILE A 263 -2.49 12.93 -2.91
N GLY A 264 -2.01 14.16 -3.07
CA GLY A 264 -2.17 15.25 -2.12
C GLY A 264 -3.34 16.13 -2.53
N ASN A 265 -4.08 16.61 -1.53
CA ASN A 265 -5.24 17.51 -1.68
C ASN A 265 -4.99 18.59 -2.73
N VAL A 266 -5.86 18.63 -3.75
CA VAL A 266 -6.09 19.87 -4.51
C VAL A 266 -6.84 20.80 -3.55
N ARG A 267 -6.19 21.89 -3.14
CA ARG A 267 -6.88 23.02 -2.51
C ARG A 267 -7.75 23.72 -3.54
#